data_AF-A0A943JT48-F1
#
_entry.id   AF-A0A943JT48-F1
#
_cell.length_a   1.000
_cell.length_b   1.000
_cell.length_c   1.000
_cell.angle_alpha   90.00
_cell.angle_beta   90.00
_cell.angle_gamma   90.00
#
_symmetry.space_group_name_H-M   'P 1'
#
loop_
_entity.id
_entity.type
_entity.pdbx_description
1 polymer ?
#
loop_
_entity_poly.entity_id
_entity_poly.type
_entity_poly.pdbx_seq_one_letter_code
_entity_poly.pdbx_strand_id
1 'polypeptide(L)'
;MLLSFLIFIFTFILTIYGVEYILDPFGQFLFKNPVEIIGSLAFSIAYVTGVPPKISIFIGVAILAIPAIILVILFNRRRKNKRKKKLR
;
A
#
# COMPACT_ATOMS: atom_id res chain seq x y z
N MET A 1 12.67 -12.64 -7.67
CA MET A 1 11.21 -12.42 -7.71
C MET A 1 10.64 -12.56 -6.31
N LEU A 2 10.85 -13.69 -5.62
CA LEU A 2 10.45 -13.90 -4.21
C LEU A 2 10.78 -12.74 -3.25
N LEU A 3 12.04 -12.28 -3.20
CA LEU A 3 12.42 -11.18 -2.29
C LEU A 3 11.69 -9.86 -2.61
N SER A 4 11.53 -9.52 -3.89
CA SER A 4 10.83 -8.31 -4.31
C SER A 4 9.34 -8.37 -3.97
N PHE A 5 8.74 -9.56 -4.05
CA PHE A 5 7.37 -9.81 -3.67
C PHE A 5 7.16 -9.74 -2.14
N LEU A 6 8.10 -10.28 -1.36
CA LEU A 6 8.08 -10.13 0.11
C LEU A 6 8.19 -8.66 0.53
N ILE A 7 9.08 -7.89 -0.13
CA ILE A 7 9.21 -6.45 0.11
C ILE A 7 7.89 -5.74 -0.21
N PHE A 8 7.24 -6.12 -1.31
CA PHE A 8 5.94 -5.56 -1.69
C PHE A 8 4.89 -5.81 -0.61
N ILE A 9 4.68 -7.08 -0.20
CA ILE A 9 3.68 -7.43 0.81
C ILE A 9 3.96 -6.70 2.12
N PHE A 10 5.22 -6.71 2.57
CA PHE A 10 5.59 -6.09 3.84
C PHE A 10 5.33 -4.59 3.83
N THR A 11 5.75 -3.89 2.78
CA THR A 11 5.54 -2.44 2.66
C THR A 11 4.08 -2.08 2.43
N PHE A 12 3.31 -2.91 1.73
CA PHE A 12 1.88 -2.72 1.55
C PHE A 12 1.13 -2.83 2.89
N ILE A 13 1.39 -3.87 3.67
CA ILE A 13 0.82 -4.03 5.02
C ILE A 13 1.22 -2.85 5.92
N LEU A 14 2.49 -2.46 5.89
CA LEU A 14 2.97 -1.31 6.65
C LEU A 14 2.26 -0.01 6.25
N THR A 15 1.96 0.16 4.96
CA THR A 15 1.25 1.34 4.45
C THR A 15 -0.18 1.37 4.96
N ILE A 16 -0.88 0.24 4.98
CA ILE A 16 -2.26 0.15 5.51
C ILE A 16 -2.29 0.59 6.98
N TYR A 17 -1.45 0.00 7.82
CA TYR A 17 -1.38 0.35 9.24
C TYR A 17 -0.82 1.76 9.48
N GLY A 18 0.09 2.24 8.63
CA GLY A 18 0.61 3.59 8.69
C GLY A 18 -0.45 4.64 8.39
N VAL A 19 -1.40 4.34 7.50
CA VAL A 19 -2.52 5.24 7.19
C VAL A 19 -3.49 5.35 8.37
N GLU A 20 -3.76 4.24 9.07
CA GLU A 20 -4.51 4.25 10.33
C GLU A 20 -3.81 5.08 11.41
N TYR A 21 -2.48 4.98 11.53
CA TYR A 21 -1.70 5.77 12.49
C TYR A 21 -1.71 7.28 12.20
N ILE A 22 -1.70 7.69 10.92
CA ILE A 22 -1.65 9.11 10.52
C ILE A 22 -3.04 9.77 10.53
N LEU A 23 -4.09 9.01 10.16
CA LEU A 23 -5.47 9.50 10.15
C LEU A 23 -6.12 9.25 11.52
N ASP A 24 -5.79 10.13 12.45
CA ASP A 24 -6.27 10.13 13.84
C ASP A 24 -7.82 10.16 14.04
N PRO A 25 -8.73 10.54 13.10
CA PRO A 25 -10.17 10.39 13.32
C PRO A 25 -10.69 8.96 13.08
N PHE A 26 -9.85 7.99 12.69
CA PHE A 26 -10.15 6.55 12.85
C PHE A 26 -9.75 6.02 14.24
N GLY A 27 -9.47 6.95 15.16
CA GLY A 27 -8.83 6.80 16.45
C GLY A 27 -9.20 5.53 17.22
N GLN A 28 -8.15 4.93 17.78
CA GLN A 28 -8.14 3.79 18.69
C GLN A 28 -8.02 2.39 18.09
N PHE A 29 -7.19 2.16 17.06
CA PHE A 29 -6.93 0.77 16.59
C PHE A 29 -8.22 -0.07 16.46
N LEU A 30 -9.32 0.56 16.04
CA LEU A 30 -10.64 -0.08 16.08
C LEU A 30 -10.68 -1.23 15.08
N PHE A 31 -9.86 -1.12 14.03
CA PHE A 31 -9.74 -2.10 12.97
C PHE A 31 -8.43 -2.87 13.12
N LYS A 32 -8.48 -3.98 13.84
CA LYS A 32 -7.35 -4.95 13.88
C LYS A 32 -7.10 -5.56 12.49
N ASN A 33 -8.11 -5.52 11.61
CA ASN A 33 -8.09 -6.17 10.32
C ASN A 33 -7.79 -5.17 9.18
N PRO A 34 -6.73 -5.39 8.38
CA PRO A 34 -6.39 -4.50 7.26
C PRO A 34 -7.49 -4.38 6.21
N VAL A 35 -8.39 -5.37 6.10
CA VAL A 35 -9.53 -5.32 5.18
C VAL A 35 -10.54 -4.25 5.60
N GLU A 36 -10.75 -4.07 6.90
CA GLU A 36 -11.69 -3.08 7.42
C GLU A 36 -11.16 -1.66 7.23
N ILE A 37 -9.83 -1.46 7.35
CA ILE A 37 -9.15 -0.19 7.05
C ILE A 37 -9.31 0.18 5.57
N ILE A 38 -9.10 -0.79 4.67
CA ILE A 38 -9.31 -0.57 3.22
C ILE A 38 -10.78 -0.27 2.95
N GLY A 39 -11.70 -0.99 3.60
CA GLY A 39 -13.13 -0.78 3.49
C GLY A 39 -13.56 0.62 3.91
N SER A 40 -13.10 1.09 5.07
CA SER A 40 -13.45 2.41 5.60
C SER A 40 -12.93 3.54 4.70
N LEU A 41 -11.69 3.43 4.21
CA LEU A 41 -11.14 4.34 3.21
C LEU A 41 -11.97 4.34 1.91
N ALA A 42 -12.33 3.16 1.43
CA ALA A 42 -13.14 3.01 0.22
C ALA A 42 -14.54 3.60 0.37
N PHE A 43 -15.17 3.45 1.54
CA PHE A 43 -16.46 4.08 1.84
C PHE A 43 -16.35 5.60 1.88
N SER A 44 -15.30 6.14 2.49
CA SER A 44 -15.03 7.58 2.48
C SER A 44 -14.83 8.11 1.06
N ILE A 45 -14.08 7.40 0.21
CA ILE A 45 -13.91 7.74 -1.20
C ILE A 45 -15.25 7.69 -1.95
N ALA A 46 -16.03 6.62 -1.77
CA ALA A 46 -17.34 6.47 -2.40
C ALA A 46 -18.29 7.60 -2.01
N TYR A 47 -18.30 7.98 -0.74
CA TYR A 47 -19.13 9.05 -0.20
C TYR A 47 -18.78 10.41 -0.81
N VAL A 48 -17.48 10.74 -0.90
CA VAL A 48 -17.03 12.04 -1.43
C VAL A 48 -17.17 12.12 -2.95
N THR A 49 -16.94 11.02 -3.67
CA THR A 49 -16.89 11.02 -5.14
C THR A 49 -18.18 10.60 -5.81
N GLY A 50 -19.13 10.02 -5.08
CA GLY A 50 -20.36 9.43 -5.62
C GLY A 50 -20.13 8.14 -6.41
N VAL A 51 -18.91 7.60 -6.41
CA VAL A 51 -18.53 6.40 -7.15
C VAL A 51 -19.03 5.14 -6.40
N PRO A 52 -19.51 4.09 -7.12
CA PRO A 52 -19.95 2.85 -6.49
C PRO A 52 -18.89 2.23 -5.55
N PRO A 53 -19.29 1.70 -4.37
CA PRO A 53 -18.35 1.18 -3.36
C PRO A 53 -17.37 0.13 -3.90
N LYS A 54 -17.80 -0.73 -4.83
CA LYS A 54 -16.94 -1.74 -5.47
C LYS A 54 -15.74 -1.11 -6.19
N ILE A 55 -15.96 0.02 -6.86
CA ILE A 55 -14.91 0.73 -7.61
C ILE A 55 -14.03 1.50 -6.64
N SER A 56 -14.62 2.09 -5.60
CA SER A 56 -13.88 2.82 -4.56
C SER A 56 -12.92 1.94 -3.77
N ILE A 57 -13.27 0.65 -3.56
CA ILE A 57 -12.33 -0.34 -2.98
C ILE A 57 -11.11 -0.50 -3.87
N PHE A 58 -11.32 -0.64 -5.18
CA PHE A 58 -10.22 -0.80 -6.13
C PHE A 58 -9.31 0.43 -6.15
N ILE A 59 -9.92 1.63 -6.10
CA ILE A 59 -9.20 2.91 -6.02
C ILE A 59 -8.39 2.99 -4.72
N GLY A 60 -9.00 2.66 -3.57
CA GLY A 60 -8.33 2.66 -2.27
C GLY A 60 -7.12 1.71 -2.24
N VAL A 61 -7.28 0.47 -2.71
CA VAL A 61 -6.19 -0.50 -2.81
C VAL A 61 -5.08 0.00 -3.75
N ALA A 62 -5.44 0.57 -4.90
CA ALA A 62 -4.47 1.09 -5.85
C ALA A 62 -3.65 2.23 -5.23
N ILE A 63 -4.28 3.15 -4.50
CA ILE A 63 -3.61 4.26 -3.80
C ILE A 63 -2.64 3.72 -2.75
N LEU A 64 -3.10 2.79 -1.90
CA LEU A 64 -2.28 2.19 -0.84
C LEU A 64 -1.11 1.35 -1.38
N ALA A 65 -1.22 0.84 -2.62
CA ALA A 65 -0.15 0.07 -3.25
C ALA A 65 0.99 0.94 -3.80
N ILE A 66 0.78 2.24 -4.05
CA ILE A 66 1.78 3.12 -4.68
C ILE A 66 3.12 3.12 -3.92
N PRO A 67 3.18 3.30 -2.59
CA PRO A 67 4.44 3.30 -1.85
C PRO A 67 5.20 1.98 -1.96
N ALA A 68 4.47 0.86 -1.87
CA ALA A 68 5.03 -0.48 -2.00
C ALA A 68 5.62 -0.71 -3.40
N ILE A 69 4.92 -0.29 -4.45
CA ILE A 69 5.41 -0.37 -5.85
C ILE A 69 6.70 0.44 -6.02
N ILE A 70 6.72 1.69 -5.53
CA ILE A 70 7.89 2.57 -5.63
C ILE A 70 9.12 1.94 -4.97
N LEU A 71 8.96 1.40 -3.74
CA LEU A 71 10.04 0.75 -3.01
C LEU A 71 10.58 -0.49 -3.74
N VAL A 72 9.70 -1.31 -4.30
CA VAL A 72 10.08 -2.50 -5.07
C VAL A 72 10.85 -2.11 -6.34
N ILE A 73 10.41 -1.07 -7.04
CA ILE A 73 11.10 -0.56 -8.24
C ILE A 73 12.50 -0.05 -7.87
N LEU A 74 12.61 0.78 -6.82
CA LEU A 74 13.89 1.29 -6.31
C LEU A 74 14.84 0.17 -5.91
N PHE A 75 14.32 -0.82 -5.17
CA PHE A 75 15.09 -1.98 -4.72
C PHE A 75 15.62 -2.79 -5.92
N ASN A 76 14.75 -3.10 -6.89
CA ASN A 76 15.12 -3.84 -8.08
C ASN A 76 16.15 -3.08 -8.95
N ARG A 77 15.99 -1.75 -9.10
CA ARG A 77 16.97 -0.90 -9.79
C ARG A 77 18.34 -0.93 -9.09
N ARG A 78 18.38 -0.79 -7.76
CA ARG A 78 19.63 -0.88 -6.99
C ARG A 78 20.30 -2.25 -7.15
N ARG A 79 19.54 -3.34 -7.10
CA ARG A 79 20.08 -4.71 -7.28
C ARG A 79 20.68 -4.90 -8.68
N LYS A 80 20.02 -4.39 -9.73
CA LYS A 80 20.52 -4.44 -11.11
C LYS A 80 21.83 -3.65 -11.26
N ASN A 81 21.92 -2.46 -10.66
CA ASN A 81 23.13 -1.64 -10.70
C ASN A 81 24.30 -2.29 -9.95
N LYS A 82 24.06 -2.93 -8.80
CA LYS A 82 25.09 -3.68 -8.06
C LYS A 82 25.59 -4.90 -8.86
N ARG A 83 24.71 -5.63 -9.55
CA ARG A 83 25.13 -6.75 -10.42
C ARG A 83 26.00 -6.30 -11.59
N LYS A 84 25.66 -5.18 -12.24
CA LYS A 84 26.48 -4.62 -13.34
C LYS A 84 27.87 -4.17 -12.88
N LYS A 85 27.99 -3.61 -11.67
CA LYS A 85 29.29 -3.23 -11.08
C LYS A 85 30.16 -4.43 -10.68
N LYS A 86 29.59 -5.61 -10.48
CA LYS A 86 30.34 -6.84 -10.13
C LYS A 86 30.84 -7.61 -11.36
N LEU A 87 30.35 -7.24 -12.55
CA LEU A 87 30.71 -7.84 -13.85
C LEU A 87 31.70 -6.98 -14.66
N ARG A 88 31.99 -5.76 -14.18
CA ARG A 88 33.13 -4.94 -14.62
C ARG A 88 34.25 -5.13 -13.62
#